data_AF-A0A2M7FLJ2-F1
#
_entry.id   AF-A0A2M7FLJ2-F1
#
_cell.length_a   1.000
_cell.length_b   1.000
_cell.length_c   1.000
_cell.angle_alpha   90.00
_cell.angle_beta   90.00
_cell.angle_gamma   90.00
#
_symmetry.space_group_name_H-M   'P 1'
#
loop_
_entity.id
_entity.type
_entity.pdbx_description
1 polymer ?
#
loop_
_entity_poly.entity_id
_entity_poly.type
_entity_poly.pdbx_seq_one_letter_code
_entity_poly.pdbx_strand_id
1 'polypeptide(L)' 'GNCTGTFCARQFADLQATETVQTIMSSTTVADAEATNVCYRLGVGATQAAGDYENQIIYTATGRF' A
#
# COMPACT_ATOMS: atom_id res chain seq x y z
N GLY A 1 -4.39 -11.62 0.32
CA GLY A 1 -4.75 -11.31 -1.08
C GLY A 1 -5.09 -12.58 -1.81
N ASN A 2 -6.32 -13.05 -1.60
CA ASN A 2 -6.96 -14.15 -2.30
C ASN A 2 -8.44 -13.86 -2.13
N CYS A 3 -9.07 -13.28 -3.14
CA CYS A 3 -10.46 -12.90 -3.06
C CYS A 3 -11.18 -13.27 -4.36
N THR A 4 -12.40 -13.73 -4.23
CA THR A 4 -13.31 -14.03 -5.33
C THR A 4 -14.43 -12.99 -5.29
N GLY A 5 -14.28 -11.93 -6.09
CA GLY A 5 -15.21 -10.80 -6.18
C GLY A 5 -14.71 -9.73 -7.15
N THR A 6 -15.52 -8.71 -7.45
CA THR A 6 -15.19 -7.65 -8.43
C THR A 6 -14.03 -6.74 -7.97
N PHE A 7 -13.63 -6.81 -6.70
CA PHE A 7 -12.53 -6.03 -6.15
C PHE A 7 -11.73 -6.84 -5.14
N CYS A 8 -10.43 -6.99 -5.40
CA CYS A 8 -9.46 -7.54 -4.46
C CYS A 8 -8.47 -6.47 -4.03
N ALA A 9 -8.57 -6.04 -2.78
CA ALA A 9 -7.53 -5.27 -2.12
C ALA A 9 -6.74 -6.13 -1.15
N ARG A 10 -5.54 -5.67 -0.84
CA ARG A 10 -4.79 -6.11 0.35
C ARG A 10 -4.82 -4.95 1.35
N GLN A 11 -4.98 -5.30 2.62
CA GLN A 11 -4.73 -4.40 3.73
C GLN A 11 -3.29 -3.88 3.66
N PHE A 12 -3.10 -2.58 3.93
CA PHE A 12 -1.78 -2.05 4.25
C PHE A 12 -1.44 -2.37 5.70
N ALA A 13 -0.15 -2.50 6.01
CA ALA A 13 0.30 -2.69 7.38
C ALA A 13 -0.22 -1.56 8.27
N ASP A 14 -0.84 -1.91 9.39
CA ASP A 14 -1.32 -0.97 10.41
C ASP A 14 -0.14 -0.42 11.22
N LEU A 15 0.10 0.89 11.07
CA LEU A 15 1.14 1.62 11.78
C LEU A 15 0.89 1.65 13.30
N GLN A 16 -0.37 1.79 13.72
CA GLN A 16 -0.74 1.84 15.14
C GLN A 16 -0.55 0.47 15.81
N ALA A 17 -0.87 -0.61 15.08
CA ALA A 17 -0.68 -1.98 15.56
C ALA A 17 0.76 -2.50 15.39
N THR A 18 1.69 -1.68 14.88
CA THR A 18 3.09 -2.07 14.61
C THR A 18 3.19 -3.29 13.70
N GLU A 19 2.33 -3.38 12.69
CA GLU A 19 2.41 -4.46 11.72
C GLU A 19 3.67 -4.34 10.84
N THR A 20 4.14 -5.47 10.33
CA THR A 20 5.34 -5.48 9.48
C THR A 20 5.06 -4.81 8.14
N VAL A 21 5.97 -3.92 7.72
CA VAL A 21 5.89 -3.23 6.41
C VAL A 21 5.76 -4.25 5.28
N GLN A 22 4.82 -4.00 4.38
CA GLN A 22 4.53 -4.89 3.25
C GLN A 22 4.96 -4.25 1.92
N THR A 23 5.64 -5.03 1.08
CA THR A 23 5.88 -4.65 -0.32
C THR A 23 4.62 -4.97 -1.13
N ILE A 24 3.95 -3.92 -1.62
CA ILE A 24 2.70 -4.04 -2.38
C ILE A 24 2.93 -4.15 -3.89
N MET A 25 4.01 -3.56 -4.39
CA MET A 25 4.45 -3.62 -5.79
C MET A 25 5.97 -3.54 -5.82
N SER A 26 6.58 -4.24 -6.79
CA SER A 26 8.00 -4.13 -7.08
C SER A 26 8.23 -4.36 -8.56
N SER A 27 9.28 -3.73 -9.09
CA SER A 27 9.83 -4.03 -10.41
C SER A 27 11.33 -4.19 -10.31
N THR A 28 11.88 -5.12 -11.08
CA THR A 28 13.33 -5.32 -11.22
C THR A 28 13.84 -4.96 -12.62
N THR A 29 12.94 -4.53 -13.51
CA THR A 29 13.26 -4.08 -14.86
C THR A 29 14.08 -2.80 -14.83
N VAL A 30 14.98 -2.65 -15.82
CA VAL A 30 15.72 -1.42 -16.02
C VAL A 30 14.95 -0.59 -17.04
N ALA A 31 14.64 0.65 -16.70
CA ALA A 31 13.96 1.60 -17.57
C ALA A 31 14.49 3.01 -17.31
N ASP A 32 14.53 3.84 -18.34
CA ASP A 32 14.88 5.26 -18.23
C ASP A 32 13.78 6.09 -17.53
N ALA A 33 12.57 5.53 -17.42
CA ALA A 33 11.45 6.08 -16.67
C ALA A 33 10.54 4.98 -16.12
N GLU A 34 10.02 5.16 -14.90
CA GLU A 34 9.06 4.27 -14.24
C GLU A 34 7.87 5.09 -13.75
N ALA A 35 6.65 4.61 -14.00
CA ALA A 35 5.41 5.23 -13.52
C ALA A 35 4.54 4.17 -12.84
N THR A 36 4.06 4.47 -11.63
CA THR A 36 3.20 3.57 -10.85
C THR A 36 1.91 4.26 -10.44
N ASN A 37 0.78 3.57 -10.60
CA ASN A 37 -0.53 4.06 -10.21
C ASN A 37 -1.03 3.26 -9.02
N VAL A 38 -1.22 3.93 -7.88
CA VAL A 38 -1.63 3.30 -6.63
C VAL A 38 -3.04 3.70 -6.27
N CYS A 39 -3.97 2.76 -6.47
CA CYS A 39 -5.36 2.92 -6.06
C CYS A 39 -5.54 2.32 -4.67
N TYR A 40 -5.99 3.11 -3.71
CA TYR A 40 -6.34 2.67 -2.38
C TYR A 40 -7.79 3.01 -2.05
N ARG A 41 -8.35 2.31 -1.05
CA ARG A 41 -9.67 2.60 -0.49
C ARG A 41 -9.58 2.63 1.01
N LEU A 42 -10.22 3.63 1.61
CA LEU A 42 -10.44 3.71 3.05
C LEU A 42 -11.81 3.10 3.38
N GLY A 43 -11.86 2.22 4.38
CA GLY A 43 -13.10 1.80 5.03
C GLY A 43 -13.10 2.32 6.46
N VAL A 44 -14.07 3.16 6.82
CA VAL A 44 -14.24 3.66 8.18
C VAL A 44 -15.36 2.87 8.85
N GLY A 45 -15.04 2.20 9.96
CA GLY A 45 -16.02 1.42 10.72
C GLY A 45 -16.95 2.32 11.54
N ALA A 46 -18.19 1.89 11.78
CA ALA A 46 -19.14 2.65 12.60
C ALA A 46 -18.69 2.86 14.06
N THR A 47 -17.80 1.99 14.55
CA THR A 47 -17.22 2.04 15.90
C THR A 47 -15.79 2.60 15.93
N GLN A 48 -15.29 3.10 14.80
CA GLN A 48 -13.95 3.68 14.75
C GLN A 48 -13.94 4.99 15.55
N ALA A 49 -12.93 5.16 16.40
CA ALA A 49 -12.81 6.35 17.22
C ALA A 49 -12.65 7.61 16.33
N ALA A 50 -13.10 8.76 16.83
CA ALA A 50 -12.79 10.02 16.18
C ALA A 50 -11.30 10.33 16.37
N GLY A 51 -10.62 10.73 15.30
CA GLY A 51 -9.21 11.07 15.34
C GLY A 51 -8.59 11.15 13.95
N ASP A 52 -7.30 11.50 13.93
CA ASP A 52 -6.50 11.51 12.72
C ASP A 52 -5.93 10.12 12.47
N TYR A 53 -6.14 9.62 11.25
CA TYR A 53 -5.64 8.33 10.80
C TYR A 53 -4.68 8.55 9.64
N GLU A 54 -3.46 8.04 9.77
CA GLU A 54 -2.44 8.13 8.74
C GLU A 54 -1.95 6.75 8.35
N ASN A 55 -1.46 6.66 7.12
CA ASN A 55 -0.72 5.49 6.67
C ASN A 55 0.42 5.93 5.76
N GLN A 56 1.56 5.26 5.83
CA GLN A 56 2.77 5.65 5.12
C GLN A 56 3.02 4.75 3.90
N ILE A 57 3.25 5.36 2.73
CA ILE A 57 3.63 4.66 1.51
C ILE A 57 4.97 5.21 1.04
N ILE A 58 5.94 4.32 0.83
CA ILE A 58 7.31 4.67 0.41
C ILE A 58 7.56 4.10 -1.00
N TYR A 59 8.01 4.96 -1.90
CA TYR A 59 8.47 4.57 -3.24
C TYR A 59 9.99 4.70 -3.29
N THR A 60 10.67 3.58 -3.56
CA THR A 60 12.13 3.53 -3.64
C THR A 60 12.54 3.12 -5.05
N ALA A 61 13.31 3.98 -5.72
CA ALA A 61 13.95 3.68 -6.99
C ALA A 61 15.47 3.58 -6.78
N THR A 62 16.08 2.51 -7.27
CA THR A 62 17.52 2.27 -7.14
C THR A 62 18.16 2.22 -8.52
N GLY A 63 19.03 3.18 -8.81
CA GLY A 63 19.85 3.18 -10.03
C GLY A 63 20.86 2.03 -10.02
N ARG A 64 21.06 1.39 -11.17
CA ARG A 64 22.16 0.43 -11.40
C ARG A 64 23.19 1.13 -12.29
N PHE A 65 24.46 1.11 -11.87
CA PHE A 65 25.59 1.78 -12.54
C PHE A 65 26.63 0.75 -12.96
#